data_AF-A0A1Q7YB61-F1
#
_entry.id   AF-A0A1Q7YB61-F1
#
_cell.length_a   1.000
_cell.length_b   1.000
_cell.length_c   1.000
_cell.angle_alpha   90.00
_cell.angle_beta   90.00
_cell.angle_gamma   90.00
#
_symmetry.space_group_name_H-M   'P 1'
#
loop_
_entity.id
_entity.type
_entity.pdbx_description
1 polymer ?
#
loop_
_entity_poly.entity_id
_entity_poly.type
_entity_poly.pdbx_seq_one_letter_code
_entity_poly.pdbx_strand_id
1 'polypeptide(L)'
;MNKHLVFVYGTLRRGGARAMTIRFPNSKFIADARVIGSLYDLGAYPGLLLNESNSLVLGEVYEVDDEILNELDDFEASSYYLRKQVEISLGIHRRMCRVYEPNPEFYSLRTLITSGDWIEYAKTKTELARRHID
;
A
#
# COMPACT_ATOMS: atom_id res chain seq x y z
N MET A 1 -2.27 -8.78 23.98
CA MET A 1 -1.85 -8.26 22.66
C MET A 1 -2.96 -7.41 22.11
N ASN A 2 -2.65 -6.17 21.76
CA ASN A 2 -3.60 -5.30 21.09
C ASN A 2 -3.70 -5.68 19.61
N LYS A 3 -4.84 -5.40 19.00
CA LYS A 3 -5.08 -5.63 17.58
C LYS A 3 -5.10 -4.31 16.85
N HIS A 4 -4.48 -4.31 15.68
CA HIS A 4 -4.23 -3.13 14.87
C HIS A 4 -4.67 -3.39 13.44
N LEU A 5 -5.40 -2.45 12.85
CA LEU A 5 -5.70 -2.49 11.43
C LEU A 5 -4.56 -1.81 10.67
N VAL A 6 -4.06 -2.49 9.63
CA VAL A 6 -3.05 -1.99 8.69
C VAL A 6 -3.60 -2.07 7.28
N PHE A 7 -3.54 -0.95 6.56
CA PHE A 7 -3.93 -0.82 5.16
C PHE A 7 -2.69 -0.92 4.29
N VAL A 8 -2.70 -1.86 3.34
CA VAL A 8 -1.63 -2.09 2.38
C VAL A 8 -2.14 -1.83 0.96
N TYR A 9 -1.39 -1.08 0.17
CA TYR A 9 -1.80 -0.61 -1.16
C TYR A 9 -0.83 -1.04 -2.28
N GLY A 10 0.23 -1.78 -1.94
CA GLY A 10 1.33 -2.07 -2.85
C GLY A 10 1.76 -3.53 -2.87
N THR A 11 3.07 -3.77 -2.81
CA THR A 11 3.68 -5.10 -2.91
C THR A 11 3.31 -6.05 -1.78
N LEU A 12 2.82 -5.52 -0.65
CA LEU A 12 2.26 -6.26 0.48
C LEU A 12 0.83 -6.77 0.24
N ARG A 13 0.11 -6.29 -0.79
CA ARG A 13 -1.19 -6.86 -1.18
C ARG A 13 -1.04 -8.27 -1.72
N ARG A 14 -2.11 -9.07 -1.69
CA ARG A 14 -2.14 -10.37 -2.37
C ARG A 14 -1.84 -10.22 -3.87
N GLY A 15 -1.10 -11.17 -4.42
CA GLY A 15 -0.58 -11.11 -5.78
C GLY A 15 0.65 -10.19 -5.94
N GLY A 16 1.03 -9.45 -4.89
CA GLY A 16 2.30 -8.76 -4.81
C GLY A 16 3.44 -9.71 -4.39
N ALA A 17 4.68 -9.34 -4.74
CA ALA A 17 5.87 -10.14 -4.44
C ALA A 17 6.18 -10.28 -2.94
N ARG A 18 5.55 -9.46 -2.09
CA ARG A 18 5.78 -9.40 -0.64
C ARG A 18 4.49 -9.58 0.16
N ALA A 19 3.51 -10.31 -0.39
CA ALA A 19 2.17 -10.42 0.17
C ALA A 19 2.15 -10.65 1.69
N MET A 20 1.32 -9.89 2.40
CA MET A 20 1.16 -9.90 3.85
C MET A 20 1.03 -11.32 4.42
N THR A 21 0.19 -12.14 3.81
CA THR A 21 -0.10 -13.50 4.28
C THR A 21 1.09 -14.47 4.17
N ILE A 22 2.07 -14.17 3.31
CA ILE A 22 3.29 -14.98 3.16
C ILE A 22 4.32 -14.53 4.18
N ARG A 23 4.51 -13.20 4.33
CA ARG A 23 5.54 -12.63 5.20
C ARG A 23 5.15 -12.69 6.68
N PHE A 24 3.88 -12.49 6.97
CA PHE A 24 3.29 -12.45 8.31
C PHE A 24 2.08 -13.38 8.34
N PRO A 25 2.28 -14.70 8.46
CA PRO A 25 1.20 -15.68 8.36
C PRO A 25 0.14 -15.54 9.47
N ASN A 26 0.48 -14.90 10.59
CA ASN A 26 -0.45 -14.59 11.67
C ASN A 26 -1.29 -13.32 11.42
N SER A 27 -1.02 -12.58 10.33
CA SER A 27 -1.87 -11.47 9.91
C SER A 27 -3.19 -11.99 9.34
N LYS A 28 -4.29 -11.31 9.67
CA LYS A 28 -5.63 -11.70 9.23
C LYS A 28 -6.16 -10.72 8.21
N PHE A 29 -6.44 -11.18 6.99
CA PHE A 29 -7.16 -10.37 6.02
C PHE A 29 -8.57 -10.05 6.53
N ILE A 30 -8.95 -8.77 6.47
CA ILE A 30 -10.25 -8.28 6.90
C ILE A 30 -11.14 -7.97 5.70
N ALA A 31 -10.65 -7.14 4.77
CA ALA A 31 -11.42 -6.70 3.61
C ALA A 31 -10.55 -5.95 2.59
N ASP A 32 -11.05 -5.85 1.37
CA ASP A 32 -10.59 -4.84 0.41
C ASP A 32 -11.09 -3.45 0.85
N ALA A 33 -10.25 -2.43 0.67
CA ALA A 33 -10.52 -1.08 1.13
C ALA A 33 -10.00 -0.03 0.16
N ARG A 34 -10.44 1.21 0.39
CA ARG A 34 -10.01 2.38 -0.37
C ARG A 34 -9.62 3.51 0.54
N VAL A 35 -8.68 4.34 0.10
CA VAL A 35 -8.31 5.58 0.78
C VAL A 35 -8.28 6.71 -0.24
N ILE A 36 -8.62 7.93 0.20
CA ILE A 36 -8.49 9.12 -0.63
C ILE A 36 -7.01 9.50 -0.67
N GLY A 37 -6.46 9.66 -1.86
CA GLY A 37 -5.05 9.96 -2.05
C GLY A 37 -4.58 9.71 -3.47
N SER A 38 -3.31 10.02 -3.72
CA SER A 38 -2.66 9.82 -5.00
C SER A 38 -1.61 8.72 -4.89
N LEU A 39 -1.59 7.81 -5.88
CA LEU A 39 -0.66 6.70 -5.94
C LEU A 39 0.41 6.97 -6.99
N TYR A 40 1.68 6.81 -6.63
CA TYR A 40 2.82 7.07 -7.50
C TYR A 40 3.68 5.82 -7.70
N ASP A 41 4.26 5.66 -8.89
CA ASP A 41 5.27 4.65 -9.18
C ASP A 41 6.65 5.16 -8.72
N LEU A 42 7.19 4.59 -7.63
CA LEU A 42 8.55 4.89 -7.15
C LEU A 42 9.62 3.93 -7.74
N GLY A 43 9.26 3.11 -8.72
CA GLY A 43 10.12 2.12 -9.36
C GLY A 43 9.73 0.70 -8.97
N ALA A 44 10.31 0.20 -7.88
CA ALA A 44 10.08 -1.17 -7.39
C ALA A 44 8.83 -1.30 -6.50
N TYR A 45 8.31 -0.18 -5.99
CA TYR A 45 7.21 -0.13 -5.05
C TYR A 45 6.39 1.17 -5.26
N PRO A 46 5.11 1.19 -4.84
CA PRO A 46 4.29 2.38 -4.96
C PRO A 46 4.44 3.30 -3.75
N GLY A 47 4.20 4.60 -3.95
CA GLY A 47 4.06 5.57 -2.87
C GLY A 47 2.64 6.13 -2.82
N LEU A 48 1.99 6.03 -1.65
CA LEU A 48 0.71 6.69 -1.38
C LEU A 48 0.96 8.07 -0.78
N LEU A 49 0.51 9.11 -1.45
CA LEU A 49 0.41 10.46 -0.89
C LEU A 49 -1.03 10.72 -0.43
N LEU A 50 -1.20 10.91 0.89
CA LEU A 50 -2.48 11.35 1.45
C LEU A 50 -2.70 12.83 1.14
N ASN A 51 -3.76 13.13 0.39
CA ASN A 51 -4.10 14.48 -0.04
C ASN A 51 -5.60 14.65 -0.26
N GLU A 52 -6.05 15.88 -0.50
CA GLU A 52 -7.46 16.22 -0.78
C GLU A 52 -7.85 16.01 -2.26
N SER A 53 -7.16 15.12 -2.98
CA SER A 53 -7.57 14.79 -4.35
C SER A 53 -8.89 14.02 -4.36
N ASN A 54 -9.55 13.96 -5.52
CA ASN A 54 -10.71 13.08 -5.73
C ASN A 54 -10.30 11.65 -6.16
N SER A 55 -9.02 11.31 -6.05
CA SER A 55 -8.48 10.01 -6.43
C SER A 55 -8.62 9.00 -5.31
N LEU A 56 -8.86 7.74 -5.67
CA LEU A 56 -8.98 6.63 -4.73
C LEU A 56 -7.85 5.64 -4.96
N VAL A 57 -7.17 5.27 -3.89
CA VAL A 57 -6.17 4.21 -3.89
C VAL A 57 -6.77 2.91 -3.38
N LEU A 58 -6.61 1.84 -4.16
CA LEU A 58 -7.09 0.51 -3.83
C LEU A 58 -6.08 -0.22 -2.95
N GLY A 59 -6.59 -0.88 -1.91
CA GLY A 59 -5.77 -1.68 -1.04
C GLY A 59 -6.54 -2.74 -0.27
N GLU A 60 -5.84 -3.34 0.67
CA GLU A 60 -6.33 -4.42 1.51
C GLU A 60 -6.09 -4.04 2.97
N VAL A 61 -6.95 -4.52 3.86
CA VAL A 61 -6.82 -4.31 5.31
C VAL A 61 -6.53 -5.62 5.98
N TYR A 62 -5.51 -5.60 6.84
CA TYR A 62 -5.10 -6.70 7.67
C TYR A 62 -5.22 -6.31 9.14
N GLU A 63 -5.68 -7.25 9.96
CA GLU A 63 -5.53 -7.18 11.41
C GLU A 63 -4.21 -7.84 11.79
N VAL A 64 -3.41 -7.13 12.57
CA VAL A 64 -2.11 -7.57 13.08
C VAL A 64 -2.03 -7.30 14.58
N ASP A 65 -1.14 -7.99 15.28
CA ASP A 65 -0.82 -7.68 16.68
C ASP A 65 0.37 -6.72 16.79
N ASP A 66 0.75 -6.40 18.03
CA ASP A 66 1.86 -5.51 18.34
C ASP A 66 3.20 -6.01 17.77
N GLU A 67 3.42 -7.33 17.72
CA GLU A 67 4.67 -7.93 17.24
C GLU A 67 4.82 -7.72 15.72
N ILE A 68 3.81 -8.13 14.94
CA ILE A 68 3.80 -7.90 13.49
C ILE A 68 3.84 -6.40 13.18
N LEU A 69 3.17 -5.58 13.97
CA LEU A 69 3.15 -4.14 13.75
C LEU A 69 4.55 -3.52 13.90
N ASN A 70 5.34 -3.97 14.87
CA ASN A 70 6.73 -3.54 15.04
C ASN A 70 7.63 -4.07 13.90
N GLU A 71 7.46 -5.32 13.48
CA GLU A 71 8.20 -5.87 12.34
C GLU A 71 7.90 -5.10 11.04
N LEU A 72 6.65 -4.66 10.85
CA LEU A 72 6.27 -3.80 9.72
C LEU A 72 6.95 -2.43 9.80
N ASP A 73 7.03 -1.83 10.99
CA ASP A 73 7.75 -0.55 11.17
C ASP A 73 9.21 -0.69 10.75
N ASP A 74 9.91 -1.72 11.22
CA ASP A 74 11.32 -1.98 10.90
C ASP A 74 11.51 -2.24 9.40
N PHE A 75 10.60 -3.03 8.80
CA PHE A 75 10.65 -3.38 7.39
C PHE A 75 10.47 -2.15 6.48
N GLU A 76 9.46 -1.33 6.76
CA GLU A 76 9.09 -0.17 5.95
C GLU A 76 10.04 1.02 6.19
N ALA A 77 10.60 1.16 7.40
CA ALA A 77 11.61 2.18 7.71
C ALA A 77 12.84 2.10 6.81
N SER A 78 13.26 0.88 6.42
CA SER A 78 14.37 0.66 5.48
C SER A 78 14.14 1.31 4.11
N SER A 79 12.88 1.54 3.74
CA SER A 79 12.46 2.14 2.48
C SER A 79 12.02 3.60 2.63
N TYR A 80 12.26 4.22 3.81
CA TYR A 80 11.85 5.59 4.15
C TYR A 80 10.34 5.80 4.21
N TYR A 81 9.59 4.77 4.58
CA TYR A 81 8.16 4.85 4.81
C TYR A 81 7.90 5.11 6.29
N LEU A 82 6.95 6.01 6.56
CA LEU A 82 6.53 6.34 7.91
C LEU A 82 5.09 5.92 8.13
N ARG A 83 4.84 5.29 9.28
CA ARG A 83 3.49 4.91 9.67
C ARG A 83 2.66 6.15 10.02
N LYS A 84 1.49 6.24 9.40
CA LYS A 84 0.45 7.24 9.70
C LYS A 84 -0.87 6.56 10.00
N GLN A 85 -1.77 7.31 10.65
CA GLN A 85 -3.17 6.92 10.76
C GLN A 85 -3.97 7.60 9.66
N VAL A 86 -4.88 6.84 9.06
CA VAL A 86 -5.75 7.33 8.00
C VAL A 86 -7.14 6.73 8.13
N GLU A 87 -8.14 7.47 7.69
CA GLU A 87 -9.49 6.96 7.51
C GLU A 87 -9.59 6.21 6.17
N ILE A 88 -9.95 4.93 6.23
CA ILE A 88 -10.20 4.09 5.07
C ILE A 88 -11.69 3.87 4.88
N SER A 89 -12.10 3.62 3.64
CA SER A 89 -13.45 3.22 3.26
C SER A 89 -13.52 1.71 3.02
N LEU A 90 -14.41 1.06 3.76
CA LEU A 90 -14.77 -0.36 3.71
C LEU A 90 -16.22 -0.47 3.21
N GLY A 91 -16.42 -0.29 1.90
CA GLY A 91 -17.76 -0.13 1.32
C GLY A 91 -18.39 1.18 1.81
N ILE A 92 -19.53 1.09 2.51
CA ILE A 92 -20.23 2.25 3.09
C ILE A 92 -19.67 2.69 4.45
N HIS A 93 -18.82 1.86 5.06
CA HIS A 93 -18.28 2.13 6.39
C HIS A 93 -16.92 2.79 6.28
N ARG A 94 -16.61 3.65 7.26
CA ARG A 94 -15.27 4.21 7.43
C ARG A 94 -14.63 3.73 8.72
N ARG A 95 -13.32 3.52 8.70
CA ARG A 95 -12.54 3.10 9.88
C ARG A 95 -11.17 3.74 9.89
N MET A 96 -10.65 4.00 11.09
CA MET A 96 -9.26 4.38 11.26
C MET A 96 -8.35 3.16 11.10
N CYS A 97 -7.28 3.33 10.35
CA CYS A 97 -6.32 2.30 10.01
C CYS A 97 -4.90 2.88 9.95
N ARG A 98 -3.88 2.03 10.10
CA ARG A 98 -2.48 2.41 9.94
C ARG A 98 -2.06 2.20 8.49
N VAL A 99 -1.28 3.12 7.95
CA VAL A 99 -0.73 3.04 6.60
C VAL A 99 0.71 3.50 6.61
N TYR A 100 1.52 2.99 5.68
CA TYR A 100 2.89 3.42 5.49
C TYR A 100 2.97 4.37 4.30
N GLU A 101 3.36 5.61 4.52
CA GLU A 101 3.50 6.63 3.49
C GLU A 101 4.97 7.02 3.35
N PRO A 102 5.54 7.03 2.12
CA PRO A 102 6.91 7.47 1.92
C PRO A 102 7.06 8.98 2.13
N ASN A 103 8.29 9.40 2.49
CA ASN A 103 8.60 10.82 2.64
C ASN A 103 8.19 11.61 1.37
N PRO A 104 7.47 12.74 1.51
CA PRO A 104 7.08 13.63 0.42
C PRO A 104 8.16 13.95 -0.62
N GLU A 105 9.43 13.97 -0.23
CA GLU A 105 10.57 14.26 -1.12
C GLU A 105 10.71 13.23 -2.26
N PHE A 106 10.16 12.02 -2.11
CA PHE A 106 10.23 10.97 -3.13
C PHE A 106 9.26 11.15 -4.30
N TYR A 107 8.29 12.06 -4.22
CA TYR A 107 7.23 12.22 -5.24
C TYR A 107 7.61 13.16 -6.40
N SER A 108 8.60 14.03 -6.24
CA SER A 108 8.85 15.20 -7.11
C SER A 108 9.15 14.90 -8.58
N LEU A 109 9.39 13.63 -8.97
CA LEU A 109 9.71 13.21 -10.35
C LEU A 109 9.01 11.92 -10.77
N ARG A 110 7.87 11.57 -10.16
CA ARG A 110 7.28 10.22 -10.28
C ARG A 110 5.97 10.20 -11.05
N THR A 111 5.75 9.09 -11.76
CA THR A 111 4.53 8.87 -12.55
C THR A 111 3.34 8.61 -11.64
N LEU A 112 2.29 9.40 -11.81
CA LEU A 112 1.00 9.19 -11.16
C LEU A 112 0.32 7.95 -11.75
N ILE A 113 -0.13 7.04 -10.89
CA ILE A 113 -0.93 5.87 -11.25
C ILE A 113 -2.40 6.25 -11.15
N THR A 114 -2.99 6.63 -12.27
CA THR A 114 -4.37 7.15 -12.33
C THR A 114 -5.44 6.12 -11.96
N SER A 115 -5.16 4.82 -12.10
CA SER A 115 -6.08 3.76 -11.66
C SER A 115 -6.16 3.64 -10.14
N GLY A 116 -5.15 4.14 -9.40
CA GLY A 116 -5.03 3.92 -7.97
C GLY A 116 -4.79 2.47 -7.57
N ASP A 117 -4.52 1.56 -8.53
CA ASP A 117 -4.23 0.15 -8.27
C ASP A 117 -2.81 -0.22 -8.71
N TRP A 118 -1.95 -0.45 -7.72
CA TRP A 118 -0.58 -0.90 -7.96
C TRP A 118 -0.48 -2.27 -8.66
N ILE A 119 -1.35 -3.22 -8.30
CA ILE A 119 -1.27 -4.59 -8.83
C ILE A 119 -1.64 -4.61 -10.31
N GLU A 120 -2.65 -3.83 -10.70
CA GLU A 120 -2.99 -3.61 -12.11
C GLU A 120 -1.82 -2.95 -12.86
N TYR A 121 -1.31 -1.83 -12.33
CA TYR A 121 -0.24 -1.06 -12.95
C TYR A 121 1.06 -1.88 -13.11
N ALA A 122 1.45 -2.65 -12.10
CA ALA A 122 2.66 -3.47 -12.13
C ALA A 122 2.62 -4.56 -13.21
N LYS A 123 1.43 -5.12 -13.50
CA LYS A 123 1.24 -6.08 -14.60
C LYS A 123 1.49 -5.40 -15.95
N THR A 124 0.84 -4.27 -16.18
CA THR A 124 1.01 -3.48 -17.41
C THR A 124 2.47 -3.06 -17.62
N LYS A 125 3.14 -2.59 -16.57
CA LYS A 125 4.56 -2.22 -16.60
C LYS A 125 5.46 -3.40 -17.00
N THR A 126 5.18 -4.59 -16.47
CA THR A 126 5.93 -5.81 -16.78
C THR A 126 5.73 -6.25 -18.23
N GLU A 127 4.51 -6.14 -18.75
CA GLU A 127 4.19 -6.48 -20.15
C GLU A 127 4.86 -5.52 -21.14
N LEU A 128 4.86 -4.21 -20.87
CA LEU A 128 5.51 -3.21 -21.70
C LEU A 128 7.03 -3.40 -21.75
N ALA A 129 7.65 -3.74 -20.61
CA ALA A 129 9.08 -4.01 -20.54
C ALA A 129 9.48 -5.25 -21.38
N ARG A 130 8.62 -6.27 -21.46
CA ARG A 130 8.85 -7.47 -22.28
C ARG A 130 8.78 -7.16 -23.78
N ARG A 131 7.86 -6.28 -24.20
CA ARG A 131 7.67 -5.92 -25.62
C ARG A 131 8.79 -5.06 -26.24
N HIS A 132 9.67 -4.49 -25.42
CA HIS A 132 10.81 -3.67 -25.90
C HIS A 132 12.10 -4.48 -26.08
N ILE A 133 12.07 -5.79 -25.83
CA ILE A 133 13.23 -6.69 -25.93
C ILE A 133 13.16 -7.57 -27.20
N ASP A 134 12.06 -7.48 -27.97
CA ASP A 134 11.88 -8.11 -29.28
C ASP A 134 12.07 -7.09 -30.42
#